data_AF-A0A1Q7WQI3-F1
#
_entry.id   AF-A0A1Q7WQI3-F1
#
_cell.length_a   1.000
_cell.length_b   1.000
_cell.length_c   1.000
_cell.angle_alpha   90.00
_cell.angle_beta   90.00
_cell.angle_gamma   90.00
#
_symmetry.space_group_name_H-M   'P 1'
#
loop_
_entity.id
_entity.type
_entity.pdbx_description
1 polymer ?
#
loop_
_entity_poly.entity_id
_entity_poly.type
_entity_poly.pdbx_seq_one_letter_code
_entity_poly.pdbx_strand_id
1 'polypeptide(L)'
;MTRGGIQLDPLWRTALWQQFGATIDMLENALLACPSTHWHGRLWSDHSDHPQPSESAAFWYITYHILFWLDVYLTGSREGFTPPAPFTLDELDPAGVLPERPYSRDELHTYLVHLRQKCQTTIAGLSDEKAHQQVAFPWIGGKPMSFFELLLYNMRHVQEHAAQLNLFLGQNGISGASDWVSRAKADEGGE
;
A
#
# COMPACT_ATOMS: atom_id res chain seq x y z
N MET A 1 18.42 28.00 17.22
CA MET A 1 18.27 26.70 17.91
C MET A 1 16.95 26.11 17.45
N THR A 2 16.99 25.24 16.45
CA THR A 2 15.83 24.42 16.07
C THR A 2 15.55 23.47 17.22
N ARG A 3 14.42 23.63 17.90
CA ARG A 3 13.92 22.61 18.83
C ARG A 3 13.70 21.36 17.99
N GLY A 4 14.55 20.34 18.19
CA GLY A 4 14.26 19.01 17.68
C GLY A 4 12.89 18.61 18.22
N GLY A 5 11.98 18.28 17.31
CA GLY A 5 10.61 17.93 17.67
C GLY A 5 10.57 16.79 18.67
N ILE A 6 9.61 16.82 19.59
CA ILE A 6 9.42 15.71 20.53
C ILE A 6 9.07 14.47 19.71
N GLN A 7 9.82 13.38 19.89
CA GLN A 7 9.50 12.14 19.19
C GLN A 7 8.23 11.52 19.77
N LEU A 8 7.44 10.87 18.91
CA LEU A 8 6.28 10.10 19.33
C LEU A 8 6.68 9.07 20.40
N ASP A 9 5.81 8.83 21.37
CA ASP A 9 6.02 7.83 22.41
C ASP A 9 6.46 6.46 21.82
N PRO A 10 7.50 5.81 22.36
CA PRO A 10 8.00 4.54 21.86
C PRO A 10 6.94 3.43 21.78
N LEU A 11 5.95 3.41 22.70
CA LEU A 11 4.85 2.44 22.68
C LEU A 11 4.01 2.61 21.42
N TRP A 12 3.56 3.83 21.13
CA TRP A 12 2.72 4.12 19.96
C TRP A 12 3.48 3.88 18.66
N ARG A 13 4.74 4.32 18.59
CA ARG A 13 5.60 4.11 17.42
C ARG A 13 5.84 2.63 17.14
N THR A 14 6.16 1.86 18.17
CA THR A 14 6.40 0.42 18.04
C THR A 14 5.12 -0.32 17.64
N ALA A 15 3.99 -0.02 18.30
CA ALA A 15 2.72 -0.65 17.96
C ALA A 15 2.29 -0.34 16.52
N LEU A 16 2.43 0.92 16.08
CA LEU A 16 2.12 1.34 14.72
C LEU A 16 2.99 0.60 13.70
N TRP A 17 4.31 0.54 13.90
CA TRP A 17 5.19 -0.21 13.01
C TRP A 17 4.83 -1.69 12.97
N GLN A 18 4.63 -2.32 14.14
CA GLN A 18 4.38 -3.75 14.22
C GLN A 18 3.10 -4.17 13.50
N GLN A 19 2.08 -3.32 13.45
CA GLN A 19 0.84 -3.61 12.74
C GLN A 19 0.88 -3.17 11.28
N PHE A 20 1.46 -2.00 10.97
CA PHE A 20 1.56 -1.55 9.59
C PHE A 20 2.54 -2.43 8.78
N GLY A 21 3.70 -2.74 9.34
CA GLY A 21 4.65 -3.68 8.74
C GLY A 21 4.04 -5.07 8.52
N ALA A 22 3.27 -5.59 9.50
CA ALA A 22 2.57 -6.87 9.34
C ALA A 22 1.58 -6.86 8.16
N THR A 23 0.82 -5.76 8.01
CA THR A 23 -0.09 -5.58 6.87
C THR A 23 0.66 -5.55 5.53
N ILE A 24 1.82 -4.89 5.46
CA ILE A 24 2.68 -4.89 4.28
C ILE A 24 3.23 -6.30 3.99
N ASP A 25 3.63 -7.04 5.03
CA ASP A 25 4.12 -8.40 4.89
C ASP A 25 3.02 -9.37 4.41
N MET A 26 1.75 -9.16 4.80
CA MET A 26 0.61 -9.91 4.26
C MET A 26 0.36 -9.62 2.77
N LEU A 27 0.53 -8.36 2.34
CA LEU A 27 0.50 -7.98 0.93
C LEU A 27 1.63 -8.67 0.15
N GLU A 28 2.84 -8.68 0.71
CA GLU A 28 4.00 -9.34 0.09
C GLU A 28 3.77 -10.84 -0.10
N ASN A 29 3.28 -11.53 0.94
CA ASN A 29 2.95 -12.95 0.85
C ASN A 29 1.96 -13.23 -0.29
N ALA A 30 0.90 -12.42 -0.43
CA ALA A 30 -0.07 -12.57 -1.51
C ALA A 30 0.55 -12.31 -2.90
N LEU A 31 1.34 -11.24 -3.03
CA LEU A 31 2.02 -10.88 -4.26
C LEU A 31 2.92 -12.03 -4.74
N LEU A 32 3.75 -12.57 -3.84
CA LEU A 32 4.72 -13.62 -4.17
C LEU A 32 4.06 -14.98 -4.43
N ALA A 33 2.94 -15.28 -3.76
CA ALA A 33 2.19 -16.52 -3.95
C ALA A 33 1.42 -16.57 -5.28
N CYS A 34 1.10 -15.42 -5.89
CA CYS A 34 0.31 -15.38 -7.11
C CYS A 34 1.07 -15.96 -8.31
N PRO A 35 0.58 -17.05 -8.93
CA PRO A 35 1.20 -17.62 -10.12
C PRO A 35 0.90 -16.76 -11.36
N SER A 36 1.75 -16.87 -12.38
CA SER A 36 1.58 -16.12 -13.64
C SER A 36 0.23 -16.36 -14.33
N THR A 37 -0.35 -17.56 -14.17
CA THR A 37 -1.68 -17.92 -14.70
C THR A 37 -2.84 -17.13 -14.08
N HIS A 38 -2.64 -16.54 -12.89
CA HIS A 38 -3.66 -15.80 -12.16
C HIS A 38 -3.34 -14.30 -12.05
N TRP A 39 -2.20 -13.85 -12.60
CA TRP A 39 -1.75 -12.46 -12.54
C TRP A 39 -2.75 -11.46 -13.17
N HIS A 40 -3.41 -11.88 -14.25
CA HIS A 40 -4.48 -11.13 -14.92
C HIS A 40 -5.88 -11.57 -14.47
N GLY A 41 -5.96 -12.44 -13.46
CA GLY A 41 -7.22 -12.91 -12.91
C GLY A 41 -7.97 -11.78 -12.24
N ARG A 42 -9.30 -11.74 -12.44
CA ARG A 42 -10.16 -10.66 -11.94
C ARG A 42 -10.66 -11.02 -10.54
N LEU A 43 -10.51 -10.10 -9.59
CA LEU A 43 -10.95 -10.26 -8.20
C LEU A 43 -12.48 -10.17 -8.06
N TRP A 44 -13.13 -9.41 -8.95
CA TRP A 44 -14.59 -9.30 -9.01
C TRP A 44 -15.07 -9.14 -10.45
N SER A 45 -16.31 -9.54 -10.69
CA SER A 45 -17.00 -9.26 -11.95
C SER A 45 -17.29 -7.76 -12.07
N ASP A 46 -17.01 -7.17 -13.23
CA ASP A 46 -17.57 -5.85 -13.52
C ASP A 46 -19.06 -6.02 -13.84
N HIS A 47 -19.90 -5.18 -13.26
CA HIS A 47 -21.31 -5.07 -13.65
C HIS A 47 -21.54 -3.91 -14.63
N SER A 48 -20.47 -3.32 -15.18
CA SER A 48 -20.58 -2.24 -16.15
C SER A 48 -21.08 -2.74 -17.50
N ASP A 49 -21.98 -2.00 -18.14
CA ASP A 49 -22.44 -2.20 -19.53
C ASP A 49 -21.33 -1.94 -20.59
N HIS A 50 -20.06 -1.86 -20.18
CA HIS A 50 -18.95 -1.57 -21.09
C HIS A 50 -18.58 -2.79 -21.95
N PRO A 51 -18.24 -2.60 -23.25
CA PRO A 51 -17.98 -3.70 -24.18
C PRO A 51 -16.77 -4.57 -23.83
N GLN A 52 -15.83 -4.06 -23.03
CA GLN A 52 -14.67 -4.81 -22.54
C GLN A 52 -14.61 -4.71 -21.01
N PRO A 53 -14.42 -5.82 -20.30
CA PRO A 53 -14.21 -5.79 -18.86
C PRO A 53 -12.94 -5.00 -18.55
N SER A 54 -13.02 -4.04 -17.62
CA SER A 54 -11.84 -3.29 -17.19
C SER A 54 -10.83 -4.22 -16.51
N GLU A 55 -9.54 -3.98 -16.75
CA GLU A 55 -8.45 -4.59 -15.97
C GLU A 55 -8.32 -3.98 -14.57
N SER A 56 -9.17 -3.00 -14.21
CA SER A 56 -9.19 -2.41 -12.87
C SER A 56 -9.49 -3.43 -11.76
N ALA A 57 -10.05 -4.59 -12.10
CA ALA A 57 -10.27 -5.70 -11.17
C ALA A 57 -9.16 -6.77 -11.21
N ALA A 58 -8.14 -6.63 -12.08
CA ALA A 58 -7.09 -7.63 -12.22
C ALA A 58 -6.16 -7.66 -11.00
N PHE A 59 -5.66 -8.84 -10.65
CA PHE A 59 -4.76 -9.02 -9.50
C PHE A 59 -3.54 -8.09 -9.55
N TRP A 60 -2.88 -8.02 -10.71
CA TRP A 60 -1.73 -7.14 -10.90
C TRP A 60 -2.06 -5.67 -10.67
N TYR A 61 -3.23 -5.23 -11.16
CA TYR A 61 -3.64 -3.83 -11.09
C TYR A 61 -4.02 -3.45 -9.67
N ILE A 62 -4.78 -4.28 -8.97
CA ILE A 62 -5.08 -4.06 -7.56
C ILE A 62 -3.81 -4.05 -6.71
N THR A 63 -2.85 -4.93 -7.01
CA THR A 63 -1.54 -4.88 -6.36
C THR A 63 -0.85 -3.53 -6.60
N TYR A 64 -0.79 -3.07 -7.86
CA TYR A 64 -0.22 -1.77 -8.20
C TYR A 64 -0.93 -0.60 -7.51
N HIS A 65 -2.27 -0.57 -7.52
CA HIS A 65 -3.09 0.42 -6.84
C HIS A 65 -2.71 0.57 -5.36
N ILE A 66 -2.56 -0.55 -4.65
CA ILE A 66 -2.16 -0.53 -3.24
C ILE A 66 -0.79 0.13 -3.07
N LEU A 67 0.20 -0.26 -3.88
CA LEU A 67 1.55 0.29 -3.80
C LEU A 67 1.59 1.79 -4.10
N PHE A 68 0.86 2.22 -5.14
CA PHE A 68 0.78 3.62 -5.51
C PHE A 68 0.23 4.48 -4.36
N TRP A 69 -0.91 4.07 -3.79
CA TRP A 69 -1.55 4.82 -2.71
C TRP A 69 -0.77 4.73 -1.39
N LEU A 70 -0.17 3.58 -1.09
CA LEU A 70 0.77 3.43 0.02
C LEU A 70 1.87 4.50 -0.07
N ASP A 71 2.45 4.70 -1.25
CA ASP A 71 3.51 5.68 -1.47
C ASP A 71 3.05 7.14 -1.34
N VAL A 72 1.92 7.48 -1.97
CA VAL A 72 1.31 8.82 -1.89
C VAL A 72 1.02 9.18 -0.43
N TYR A 73 0.40 8.27 0.31
CA TYR A 73 0.01 8.52 1.69
C TYR A 73 1.21 8.54 2.65
N LEU A 74 2.26 7.74 2.42
CA LEU A 74 3.53 7.86 3.16
C LEU A 74 4.25 9.19 2.89
N THR A 75 4.05 9.77 1.71
CA THR A 75 4.57 11.11 1.37
C THR A 75 3.75 12.21 2.04
N GLY A 76 2.44 12.02 2.17
CA GLY A 76 1.52 12.96 2.82
C GLY A 76 1.14 14.18 1.96
N SER A 77 1.50 14.17 0.67
CA SER A 77 1.14 15.21 -0.30
C SER A 77 1.15 14.62 -1.72
N ARG A 78 0.31 15.18 -2.61
CA ARG A 78 0.38 14.94 -4.06
C ARG A 78 1.41 15.84 -4.74
N GLU A 79 1.66 17.01 -4.15
CA GLU A 79 2.54 18.00 -4.75
C GLU A 79 3.98 17.49 -4.75
N GLY A 80 4.57 17.43 -5.94
CA GLY A 80 5.93 16.89 -6.13
C GLY A 80 6.04 15.38 -5.97
N PHE A 81 4.92 14.65 -5.84
CA PHE A 81 4.94 13.19 -5.80
C PHE A 81 5.33 12.63 -7.18
N THR A 82 6.27 11.69 -7.20
CA THR A 82 6.66 10.95 -8.40
C THR A 82 6.99 9.53 -7.98
N PRO A 83 6.25 8.52 -8.47
CA PRO A 83 6.58 7.13 -8.17
C PRO A 83 7.88 6.73 -8.90
N PRO A 84 8.60 5.71 -8.44
CA PRO A 84 9.81 5.24 -9.12
C PRO A 84 9.48 4.69 -10.51
N ALA A 85 10.42 4.79 -11.46
CA ALA A 85 10.25 4.11 -12.74
C ALA A 85 10.10 2.59 -12.53
N PRO A 86 9.26 1.89 -13.33
CA PRO A 86 8.53 2.35 -14.50
C PRO A 86 7.12 2.88 -14.21
N PHE A 87 6.77 3.12 -12.94
CA PHE A 87 5.42 3.53 -12.56
C PHE A 87 5.14 4.99 -12.94
N THR A 88 3.88 5.25 -13.27
CA THR A 88 3.38 6.51 -13.79
C THR A 88 2.34 7.11 -12.84
N LEU A 89 1.82 8.30 -13.15
CA LEU A 89 0.80 8.98 -12.34
C LEU A 89 -0.63 8.61 -12.73
N ASP A 90 -0.83 7.50 -13.45
CA ASP A 90 -2.12 7.12 -14.04
C ASP A 90 -3.23 6.96 -12.98
N GLU A 91 -2.89 6.51 -11.77
CA GLU A 91 -3.81 6.43 -10.62
C GLU A 91 -4.38 7.79 -10.17
N LEU A 92 -3.73 8.90 -10.53
CA LEU A 92 -4.22 10.26 -10.25
C LEU A 92 -5.03 10.84 -11.39
N ASP A 93 -5.14 10.14 -12.54
CA ASP A 93 -5.92 10.60 -13.68
C ASP A 93 -7.42 10.42 -13.39
N PRO A 94 -8.21 11.51 -13.36
CA PRO A 94 -9.65 11.43 -13.09
C PRO A 94 -10.44 10.66 -14.16
N ALA A 95 -9.87 10.43 -15.34
CA ALA A 95 -10.47 9.59 -16.38
C ALA A 95 -10.33 8.08 -16.10
N GLY A 96 -9.58 7.69 -15.05
CA GLY A 96 -9.38 6.29 -14.68
C GLY A 96 -8.53 5.54 -15.72
N VAL A 97 -7.48 6.20 -16.22
CA VAL A 97 -6.57 5.62 -17.21
C VAL A 97 -5.78 4.48 -16.57
N LEU A 98 -5.67 3.36 -17.27
CA LEU A 98 -4.83 2.25 -16.85
C LEU A 98 -3.40 2.44 -17.41
N PRO A 99 -2.38 1.90 -16.73
CA PRO A 99 -1.03 1.83 -17.27
C PRO A 99 -0.99 1.24 -18.69
N GLU A 100 -0.06 1.70 -19.52
CA GLU A 100 0.10 1.25 -20.93
C GLU A 100 0.29 -0.27 -21.06
N ARG A 101 0.80 -0.91 -20.00
CA ARG A 101 0.94 -2.36 -19.90
C ARG A 101 0.73 -2.83 -18.46
N PRO A 102 0.37 -4.10 -18.27
CA PRO A 102 0.50 -4.75 -16.98
C PRO A 102 1.93 -4.69 -16.44
N TYR A 103 2.06 -4.38 -15.16
CA TYR A 103 3.33 -4.50 -14.45
C TYR A 103 3.60 -5.97 -14.12
N SER A 104 4.86 -6.37 -14.21
CA SER A 104 5.30 -7.70 -13.81
C SER A 104 5.32 -7.84 -12.29
N ARG A 105 5.27 -9.09 -11.82
CA ARG A 105 5.39 -9.41 -10.39
C ARG A 105 6.67 -8.83 -9.78
N ASP A 106 7.80 -8.95 -10.49
CA ASP A 106 9.11 -8.53 -9.98
C ASP A 106 9.22 -6.99 -9.89
N GLU A 107 8.60 -6.26 -10.83
CA GLU A 107 8.48 -4.79 -10.75
C GLU A 107 7.69 -4.37 -9.51
N LEU A 108 6.51 -4.97 -9.29
CA LEU A 108 5.68 -4.66 -8.13
C LEU A 108 6.34 -5.09 -6.81
N HIS A 109 7.03 -6.23 -6.78
CA HIS A 109 7.76 -6.68 -5.59
C HIS A 109 8.90 -5.72 -5.24
N THR A 110 9.68 -5.29 -6.24
CA THR A 110 10.74 -4.30 -6.04
C THR A 110 10.20 -3.00 -5.43
N TYR A 111 9.05 -2.54 -5.91
CA TYR A 111 8.40 -1.36 -5.36
C TYR A 111 7.91 -1.58 -3.93
N LEU A 112 7.29 -2.73 -3.64
CA LEU A 112 6.84 -3.08 -2.29
C LEU A 112 7.99 -3.11 -1.28
N VAL A 113 9.15 -3.67 -1.64
CA VAL A 113 10.34 -3.68 -0.77
C VAL A 113 10.79 -2.24 -0.46
N HIS A 114 10.81 -1.36 -1.45
CA HIS A 114 11.11 0.06 -1.23
C HIS A 114 10.09 0.73 -0.30
N LEU A 115 8.79 0.46 -0.49
CA LEU A 115 7.72 1.04 0.31
C LEU A 115 7.71 0.54 1.74
N ARG A 116 8.08 -0.72 1.98
CA ARG A 116 8.26 -1.25 3.33
C ARG A 116 9.34 -0.48 4.09
N GLN A 117 10.50 -0.26 3.46
CA GLN A 117 11.57 0.55 4.04
C GLN A 117 11.15 2.00 4.26
N LYS A 118 10.43 2.60 3.30
CA LYS A 118 9.88 3.95 3.43
C LYS A 118 8.92 4.05 4.61
N CYS A 119 8.00 3.09 4.75
CA CYS A 119 7.05 3.02 5.87
C CYS A 119 7.77 2.95 7.22
N GLN A 120 8.74 2.03 7.35
CA GLN A 120 9.53 1.87 8.57
C GLN A 120 10.28 3.17 8.92
N THR A 121 10.93 3.79 7.94
CA THR A 121 11.69 5.03 8.11
C THR A 121 10.78 6.19 8.51
N THR A 122 9.61 6.32 7.87
CA THR A 122 8.60 7.33 8.19
C THR A 122 8.09 7.19 9.63
N ILE A 123 7.78 5.97 10.07
CA ILE A 123 7.30 5.72 11.44
C ILE A 123 8.43 5.91 12.46
N ALA A 124 9.64 5.43 12.17
CA ALA A 124 10.81 5.59 13.04
C ALA A 124 11.18 7.06 13.27
N GLY A 125 11.07 7.89 12.22
CA GLY A 125 11.36 9.32 12.24
C GLY A 125 10.18 10.22 12.62
N LEU A 126 9.02 9.67 13.01
CA LEU A 126 7.82 10.44 13.25
C LEU A 126 7.94 11.29 14.54
N SER A 127 7.99 12.61 14.38
CA SER A 127 7.88 13.57 15.49
C SER A 127 6.41 13.93 15.77
N ASP A 128 6.14 14.44 16.98
CA ASP A 128 4.82 14.94 17.36
C ASP A 128 4.34 16.05 16.42
N GLU A 129 5.21 16.97 16.01
CA GLU A 129 4.85 18.04 15.08
C GLU A 129 4.44 17.47 13.71
N LYS A 130 5.18 16.47 13.20
CA LYS A 130 4.84 15.80 11.95
C LYS A 130 3.54 15.00 12.10
N ALA A 131 3.34 14.31 13.22
CA ALA A 131 2.13 13.55 13.51
C ALA A 131 0.87 14.44 13.51
N HIS A 132 0.96 15.66 14.03
CA HIS A 132 -0.13 16.64 14.07
C HIS A 132 -0.32 17.42 12.76
N GLN A 133 0.65 17.36 11.82
CA GLN A 133 0.55 18.05 10.54
C GLN A 133 -0.75 17.68 9.83
N GLN A 134 -1.52 18.69 9.43
CA GLN A 134 -2.75 18.49 8.68
C GLN A 134 -2.42 18.19 7.21
N VAL A 135 -3.04 17.13 6.70
CA VAL A 135 -2.96 16.68 5.31
C VAL A 135 -4.36 16.56 4.75
N ALA A 136 -4.51 16.89 3.46
CA ALA A 136 -5.82 16.91 2.81
C ALA A 136 -5.71 16.26 1.43
N PHE A 137 -6.65 15.34 1.16
CA PHE A 137 -6.81 14.71 -0.13
C PHE A 137 -8.27 14.90 -0.59
N PRO A 138 -8.53 15.34 -1.83
CA PRO A 138 -9.89 15.68 -2.28
C PRO A 138 -10.93 14.55 -2.15
N TRP A 139 -10.50 13.29 -2.26
CA TRP A 139 -11.37 12.12 -2.16
C TRP A 139 -11.60 11.64 -0.72
N ILE A 140 -10.83 12.12 0.26
CA ILE A 140 -10.97 11.75 1.67
C ILE A 140 -11.89 12.75 2.37
N GLY A 141 -13.20 12.58 2.18
CA GLY A 141 -14.25 13.18 3.02
C GLY A 141 -14.29 14.71 3.16
N GLY A 142 -13.52 15.45 2.36
CA GLY A 142 -13.49 16.91 2.33
C GLY A 142 -12.93 17.60 3.57
N LYS A 143 -12.40 16.87 4.56
CA LYS A 143 -11.80 17.42 5.78
C LYS A 143 -10.34 17.00 5.91
N PRO A 144 -9.43 17.91 6.28
CA PRO A 144 -8.06 17.53 6.62
C PRO A 144 -8.05 16.54 7.79
N MET A 145 -7.04 15.68 7.80
CA MET A 145 -6.72 14.80 8.92
C MET A 145 -5.28 15.01 9.36
N SER A 146 -4.94 14.53 10.55
CA SER A 146 -3.54 14.51 10.99
C SER A 146 -2.73 13.51 10.16
N PHE A 147 -1.43 13.72 9.99
CA PHE A 147 -0.57 12.75 9.31
C PHE A 147 -0.55 11.40 10.04
N PHE A 148 -0.65 11.40 11.37
CA PHE A 148 -0.79 10.15 12.12
C PHE A 148 -2.08 9.39 11.78
N GLU A 149 -3.20 10.10 11.67
CA GLU A 149 -4.47 9.52 11.22
C GLU A 149 -4.36 8.99 9.77
N LEU A 150 -3.64 9.70 8.89
CA LEU A 150 -3.35 9.22 7.54
C LEU A 150 -2.56 7.91 7.54
N LEU A 151 -1.60 7.72 8.46
CA LEU A 151 -0.87 6.44 8.57
C LEU A 151 -1.81 5.29 8.95
N LEU A 152 -2.77 5.51 9.85
CA LEU A 152 -3.78 4.51 10.20
C LEU A 152 -4.76 4.24 9.05
N TYR A 153 -5.17 5.29 8.34
CA TYR A 153 -5.98 5.19 7.13
C TYR A 153 -5.27 4.33 6.07
N ASN A 154 -4.00 4.62 5.83
CA ASN A 154 -3.17 3.92 4.87
C ASN A 154 -2.99 2.44 5.24
N MET A 155 -2.69 2.14 6.52
CA MET A 155 -2.62 0.77 7.01
C MET A 155 -3.93 0.01 6.74
N ARG A 156 -5.09 0.62 7.00
CA ARG A 156 -6.39 -0.01 6.73
C ARG A 156 -6.66 -0.24 5.25
N HIS A 157 -6.27 0.70 4.38
CA HIS A 157 -6.37 0.58 2.94
C HIS A 157 -5.53 -0.60 2.41
N VAL A 158 -4.26 -0.70 2.83
CA VAL A 158 -3.40 -1.84 2.47
C VAL A 158 -4.00 -3.14 3.00
N GLN A 159 -4.50 -3.17 4.23
CA GLN A 159 -5.11 -4.36 4.84
C GLN A 159 -6.35 -4.85 4.07
N GLU A 160 -7.23 -3.93 3.70
CA GLU A 160 -8.47 -4.24 2.97
C GLU A 160 -8.16 -4.95 1.64
N HIS A 161 -7.28 -4.38 0.83
CA HIS A 161 -6.95 -4.97 -0.46
C HIS A 161 -6.04 -6.19 -0.37
N ALA A 162 -5.11 -6.24 0.60
CA ALA A 162 -4.34 -7.45 0.87
C ALA A 162 -5.28 -8.63 1.21
N ALA A 163 -6.35 -8.39 1.99
CA ALA A 163 -7.35 -9.41 2.26
C ALA A 163 -8.11 -9.85 1.00
N GLN A 164 -8.43 -8.93 0.09
CA GLN A 164 -9.07 -9.24 -1.20
C GLN A 164 -8.17 -10.11 -2.10
N LEU A 165 -6.88 -9.77 -2.21
CA LEU A 165 -5.89 -10.56 -2.97
C LEU A 165 -5.76 -11.97 -2.38
N ASN A 166 -5.68 -12.08 -1.05
CA ASN A 166 -5.62 -13.36 -0.35
C ASN A 166 -6.89 -14.21 -0.54
N LEU A 167 -8.07 -13.59 -0.49
CA LEU A 167 -9.34 -14.26 -0.76
C LEU A 167 -9.37 -14.83 -2.18
N PHE A 168 -8.95 -14.03 -3.16
CA PHE A 168 -8.86 -14.47 -4.57
C PHE A 168 -7.91 -15.67 -4.72
N LEU A 169 -6.74 -15.65 -4.09
CA LEU A 169 -5.79 -16.76 -4.14
C LEU A 169 -6.37 -18.04 -3.50
N GLY A 170 -7.00 -17.90 -2.33
CA GLY A 170 -7.64 -19.02 -1.65
C GLY A 170 -8.80 -19.64 -2.45
N GLN A 171 -9.63 -18.82 -3.10
CA GLN A 171 -10.71 -19.28 -3.97
C GLN A 171 -10.21 -20.03 -5.21
N ASN A 172 -8.99 -19.74 -5.66
CA ASN A 172 -8.35 -20.42 -6.78
C ASN A 172 -7.41 -21.57 -6.34
N GLY A 173 -7.46 -21.98 -5.07
CA GLY A 173 -6.69 -23.12 -4.56
C GLY A 173 -5.19 -22.88 -4.44
N ILE A 174 -4.74 -21.61 -4.41
CA ILE A 174 -3.33 -21.26 -4.23
C ILE A 174 -3.00 -21.25 -2.74
N SER A 175 -2.09 -22.13 -2.32
CA SER A 175 -1.65 -22.28 -0.92
C SER A 175 -0.59 -21.25 -0.53
N GLY A 176 -0.52 -20.91 0.77
CA GLY A 176 0.61 -20.15 1.37
C GLY A 176 0.46 -18.63 1.38
N ALA A 177 -0.60 -18.07 0.79
CA ALA A 177 -0.86 -16.63 0.83
C ALA A 177 -1.56 -16.19 2.15
N SER A 178 -2.43 -17.04 2.69
CA SER A 178 -3.38 -16.70 3.76
C SER A 178 -2.86 -16.85 5.19
N ASP A 179 -1.56 -17.08 5.39
CA ASP A 179 -1.01 -17.20 6.74
C ASP A 179 -0.97 -15.84 7.42
N TRP A 180 -1.62 -15.75 8.58
CA TRP A 180 -1.74 -14.52 9.34
C TRP A 180 -0.38 -14.02 9.83
N VAL A 181 -0.06 -12.76 9.50
CA VAL A 181 1.13 -12.08 10.03
C VAL A 181 0.71 -11.25 11.23
N SER A 182 1.01 -11.73 12.44
CA SER A 182 0.59 -11.03 13.67
C SER A 182 1.39 -9.76 13.99
N ARG A 183 2.62 -9.70 13.48
CA ARG A 183 3.64 -8.68 13.76
C ARG A 183 4.57 -8.57 12.56
N ALA A 184 5.08 -7.36 12.33
CA ALA A 184 6.03 -7.11 11.26
C ALA A 184 7.21 -8.09 11.37
N LYS A 185 7.56 -8.73 10.26
CA LYS A 185 8.75 -9.57 10.14
C LYS A 185 9.98 -8.73 10.49
N ALA A 186 10.93 -9.35 11.21
CA ALA A 186 12.23 -8.75 11.42
C ALA A 186 12.92 -8.54 10.07
N ASP A 187 13.68 -7.47 9.93
CA ASP A 187 14.52 -7.29 8.75
C ASP A 187 15.61 -8.38 8.78
N GLU A 188 15.90 -9.00 7.63
CA GLU A 188 16.93 -10.04 7.54
C GLU A 188 18.29 -9.46 7.97
N GLY A 189 18.74 -9.80 9.19
CA GLY A 189 20.02 -9.34 9.76
C GLY A 189 19.98 -8.71 11.15
N GLY A 190 18.81 -8.62 11.80
CA GLY A 190 18.70 -8.16 13.19
C GLY A 190 18.67 -9.30 14.22
N GLU A 191 19.84 -9.82 14.59
CA GLU A 191 20.08 -10.46 15.90
C GLU A 191 20.76 -9.46 16.85
#